data_AF-A0ABC9X1N5-F1
#
_entry.id   AF-A0ABC9X1N5-F1
#
_cell.length_a   1.000
_cell.length_b   1.000
_cell.length_c   1.000
_cell.angle_alpha   90.00
_cell.angle_beta   90.00
_cell.angle_gamma   90.00
#
_symmetry.space_group_name_H-M   'P 1'
#
loop_
_entity.id
_entity.type
_entity.pdbx_description
1 polymer ?
#
loop_
_entity_poly.entity_id
_entity_poly.type
_entity_poly.pdbx_seq_one_letter_code
_entity_poly.pdbx_strand_id
1 'polypeptide(L)'
;MEALYSALEGEIGTFVGHVQRCQQGFDLRSLYQVLLLVLPRSPSGQVESWQHLQRLAQHRPGSASPDITGYVGWLASYLQHLSMLKERFDARVVVPLCENLYVHEEPAPHPARRSPPASIPCLAAQLFARRRNWGLLLRGGTLGEQIFSPQSLHDLQGFAGVGPFVKVLRLVPDVFHQSLAAAELARRWVCLHRSRYSLSLPSSPSPPPSLPQQPPAQGRAGLAPSTVQPLPCSRAPQQLSSPLGLPDLLVPLQPSGAGSSAGVLRAQLRESQEELLALLCRGERAAALRAQVHHIARRIRALRLQQQGEGMKLTRPRQSPGTGTGGHRHQAARAEELQKSLELEEYHHSILEADWLLELELRPILIRRIDVVQQRCQDLERMLRGQALPASQHAWLRSGTATICPMAVTSPRSSQRP
;
A
#
# COMPACT_ATOMS: atom_id res chain seq x y z
N MET A 1 -18.12 8.60 13.71
CA MET A 1 -18.11 7.89 12.42
C MET A 1 -18.53 8.77 11.25
N GLU A 2 -19.70 9.41 11.27
CA GLU A 2 -20.14 10.26 10.14
C GLU A 2 -19.16 11.39 9.76
N ALA A 3 -18.58 12.09 10.74
CA ALA A 3 -17.54 13.10 10.48
C ALA A 3 -16.29 12.53 9.78
N LEU A 4 -15.90 11.29 10.10
CA LEU A 4 -14.77 10.61 9.47
C LEU A 4 -15.10 10.24 8.01
N TYR A 5 -16.30 9.74 7.74
CA TYR A 5 -16.73 9.43 6.37
C TYR A 5 -16.73 10.69 5.50
N SER A 6 -17.34 11.78 5.98
CA SER A 6 -17.35 13.05 5.26
C SER A 6 -15.94 13.60 5.03
N ALA A 7 -15.04 13.49 6.01
CA ALA A 7 -13.65 13.89 5.86
C ALA A 7 -12.93 13.07 4.78
N LEU A 8 -13.09 11.74 4.79
CA LEU A 8 -12.48 10.86 3.79
C LEU A 8 -13.05 11.08 2.38
N GLU A 9 -14.36 11.25 2.26
CA GLU A 9 -15.01 11.59 0.99
C GLU A 9 -14.48 12.94 0.45
N GLY A 10 -14.27 13.93 1.32
CA GLY A 10 -13.66 15.21 0.97
C GLY A 10 -12.21 15.10 0.50
N GLU A 11 -11.39 14.32 1.20
CA GLU A 11 -9.98 14.05 0.81
C GLU A 11 -9.91 13.30 -0.53
N ILE A 12 -10.74 12.28 -0.73
CA ILE A 12 -10.85 11.54 -1.99
C ILE A 12 -11.29 12.49 -3.12
N GLY A 13 -12.31 13.32 -2.90
CA GLY A 13 -12.79 14.27 -3.90
C GLY A 13 -11.72 15.31 -4.29
N THR A 14 -11.01 15.84 -3.30
CA THR A 14 -9.90 16.78 -3.50
C THR A 14 -8.77 16.14 -4.30
N PHE A 15 -8.42 14.89 -3.97
CA PHE A 15 -7.44 14.10 -4.68
C PHE A 15 -7.84 13.88 -6.15
N VAL A 16 -9.07 13.41 -6.40
CA VAL A 16 -9.59 13.19 -7.77
C VAL A 16 -9.54 14.48 -8.58
N GLY A 17 -9.99 15.60 -8.01
CA GLY A 17 -9.92 16.91 -8.67
C GLY A 17 -8.50 17.39 -8.94
N HIS A 18 -7.51 17.00 -8.12
CA HIS A 18 -6.10 17.27 -8.41
C HIS A 18 -5.59 16.39 -9.56
N VAL A 19 -5.84 15.08 -9.52
CA VAL A 19 -5.44 14.14 -10.58
C VAL A 19 -6.00 14.58 -11.95
N GLN A 20 -7.29 14.95 -12.00
CA GLN A 20 -7.93 15.41 -13.24
C GLN A 20 -7.30 16.69 -13.78
N ARG A 21 -6.96 17.66 -12.92
CA ARG A 21 -6.22 18.88 -13.34
C ARG A 21 -4.83 18.55 -13.87
N CYS A 22 -4.12 17.62 -13.21
CA CYS A 22 -2.84 17.13 -13.71
C CYS A 22 -3.00 16.50 -15.09
N GLN A 23 -4.00 15.64 -15.28
CA GLN A 23 -4.30 14.97 -16.53
C GLN A 23 -4.62 15.96 -17.67
N GLN A 24 -5.42 16.99 -17.40
CA GLN A 24 -5.73 18.05 -18.37
C GLN A 24 -4.50 18.87 -18.76
N GLY A 25 -3.55 19.05 -17.83
CA GLY A 25 -2.31 19.76 -18.07
C GLY A 25 -1.21 18.92 -18.76
N PHE A 26 -1.44 17.64 -19.00
CA PHE A 26 -0.48 16.74 -19.63
C PHE A 26 -0.83 16.52 -21.10
N ASP A 27 0.06 16.92 -22.01
CA ASP A 27 -0.10 16.67 -23.44
C ASP A 27 0.69 15.43 -23.89
N LEU A 28 -0.04 14.34 -24.12
CA LEU A 28 0.51 13.09 -24.62
C LEU A 28 1.13 13.25 -26.03
N ARG A 29 0.61 14.17 -26.85
CA ARG A 29 1.11 14.39 -28.21
C ARG A 29 2.48 15.05 -28.19
N SER A 30 2.70 16.00 -27.30
CA SER A 30 4.03 16.58 -27.05
C SER A 30 5.04 15.52 -26.62
N LEU A 31 4.68 14.61 -25.70
CA LEU A 31 5.55 13.50 -25.31
C LEU A 31 5.89 12.60 -26.51
N TYR A 32 4.90 12.25 -27.33
CA TYR A 32 5.11 11.45 -28.53
C TYR A 32 6.09 12.09 -29.51
N GLN A 33 5.96 13.40 -29.77
CA GLN A 33 6.89 14.13 -30.66
C GLN A 33 8.32 14.12 -30.11
N VAL A 34 8.49 14.32 -28.80
CA VAL A 34 9.80 14.22 -28.16
C VAL A 34 10.39 12.82 -28.29
N LEU A 35 9.58 11.78 -28.09
CA LEU A 35 10.03 10.39 -28.23
C LEU A 35 10.46 10.06 -29.66
N LEU A 36 9.75 10.55 -30.69
CA LEU A 36 10.15 10.38 -32.09
C LEU A 36 11.52 11.02 -32.38
N LEU A 37 11.81 12.17 -31.77
CA LEU A 37 13.09 12.87 -31.95
C LEU A 37 14.26 12.20 -31.22
N VAL A 38 13.98 11.48 -30.13
CA VAL A 38 15.00 10.79 -29.33
C VAL A 38 15.25 9.35 -29.83
N LEU A 39 14.24 8.69 -30.38
CA LEU A 39 14.30 7.26 -30.74
C LEU A 39 15.45 6.87 -31.67
N PRO A 40 15.78 7.61 -32.76
CA PRO A 40 16.87 7.26 -33.68
C PRO A 40 18.25 7.15 -33.02
N ARG A 41 18.38 7.57 -31.75
CA ARG A 41 19.62 7.59 -30.98
C ARG A 41 19.67 6.52 -29.91
N SER A 42 18.59 5.76 -29.73
CA SER A 42 18.64 4.60 -28.84
C SER A 42 19.49 3.51 -29.50
N PRO A 43 20.57 3.03 -28.86
CA PRO A 43 21.41 1.97 -29.42
C PRO A 43 20.65 0.64 -29.56
N SER A 44 19.62 0.41 -28.74
CA SER A 44 18.74 -0.74 -28.84
C SER A 44 17.54 -0.52 -29.76
N GLY A 45 17.36 0.70 -30.29
CA GLY A 45 16.15 1.10 -31.00
C GLY A 45 14.89 1.04 -30.12
N GLN A 46 15.02 1.01 -28.79
CA GLN A 46 13.90 0.94 -27.85
C GLN A 46 14.13 1.84 -26.62
N VAL A 47 13.05 2.27 -25.97
CA VAL A 47 13.07 3.08 -24.75
C VAL A 47 12.20 2.40 -23.67
N GLU A 48 12.87 1.65 -22.81
CA GLU A 48 12.24 0.77 -21.81
C GLU A 48 11.88 1.44 -20.47
N SER A 49 12.42 2.64 -20.20
CA SER A 49 12.13 3.39 -18.98
C SER A 49 12.30 4.89 -19.18
N TRP A 50 11.68 5.68 -18.31
CA TRP A 50 11.83 7.14 -18.37
C TRP A 50 13.28 7.56 -18.04
N GLN A 51 13.98 6.85 -17.14
CA GLN A 51 15.40 7.10 -16.87
C GLN A 51 16.28 6.82 -18.10
N HIS A 52 15.90 5.84 -18.93
CA HIS A 52 16.56 5.62 -20.22
C HIS A 52 16.35 6.84 -21.13
N LEU A 53 15.12 7.36 -21.25
CA LEU A 53 14.83 8.59 -21.98
C LEU A 53 15.67 9.77 -21.47
N GLN A 54 15.79 9.94 -20.15
CA GLN A 54 16.56 11.01 -19.55
C GLN A 54 18.05 10.94 -19.93
N ARG A 55 18.65 9.74 -19.87
CA ARG A 55 20.04 9.53 -20.30
C ARG A 55 20.24 9.82 -21.79
N LEU A 56 19.31 9.38 -22.64
CA LEU A 56 19.36 9.66 -24.08
C LEU A 56 19.27 11.16 -24.39
N ALA A 57 18.47 11.92 -23.61
CA ALA A 57 18.37 13.36 -23.76
C ALA A 57 19.63 14.11 -23.30
N GLN A 58 20.30 13.61 -22.25
CA GLN A 58 21.51 14.22 -21.69
C GLN A 58 22.78 13.97 -22.54
N HIS A 59 22.93 12.78 -23.12
CA HIS A 59 24.11 12.40 -23.89
C HIS A 59 24.07 12.85 -25.36
N ARG A 60 23.54 14.04 -25.64
CA ARG A 60 23.42 14.57 -27.01
C ARG A 60 24.65 15.42 -27.38
N PRO A 61 25.60 14.92 -28.20
CA PRO A 61 26.66 15.74 -28.78
C PRO A 61 26.09 16.59 -29.92
N GLY A 62 26.27 17.92 -29.85
CA GLY A 62 25.82 18.85 -30.88
C GLY A 62 24.38 19.32 -30.72
N SER A 63 24.23 20.63 -30.51
CA SER A 63 22.97 21.39 -30.35
C SER A 63 21.76 20.54 -29.96
N ALA A 64 21.63 20.26 -28.67
CA ALA A 64 20.31 19.99 -28.14
C ALA A 64 19.43 21.16 -28.56
N SER A 65 18.35 20.88 -29.30
CA SER A 65 17.23 21.81 -29.29
C SER A 65 16.90 21.97 -27.80
N PRO A 66 17.03 23.18 -27.22
CA PRO A 66 16.83 23.40 -25.78
C PRO A 66 15.47 22.89 -25.31
N ASP A 67 14.53 22.75 -26.25
CA ASP A 67 13.18 22.23 -26.07
C ASP A 67 13.12 20.77 -25.62
N ILE A 68 13.99 19.87 -26.13
CA ILE A 68 13.92 18.43 -25.76
C ILE A 68 14.43 18.20 -24.35
N THR A 69 15.60 18.74 -24.01
CA THR A 69 16.17 18.61 -22.67
C THR A 69 15.30 19.31 -21.64
N GLY A 70 14.74 20.48 -22.00
CA GLY A 70 13.76 21.19 -21.20
C GLY A 70 12.50 20.35 -20.93
N TYR A 71 11.91 19.78 -21.97
CA TYR A 71 10.72 18.94 -21.83
C TYR A 71 10.99 17.67 -21.01
N VAL A 72 12.10 16.98 -21.23
CA VAL A 72 12.47 15.78 -20.46
C VAL A 72 12.76 16.14 -18.99
N GLY A 73 13.37 17.30 -18.73
CA GLY A 73 13.53 17.84 -17.38
C GLY A 73 12.17 18.14 -16.72
N TRP A 74 11.26 18.80 -17.44
CA TRP A 74 9.90 19.03 -16.99
C TRP A 74 9.16 17.73 -16.69
N LEU A 75 9.26 16.72 -17.56
CA LEU A 75 8.65 15.41 -17.38
C LEU A 75 9.16 14.72 -16.12
N ALA A 76 10.46 14.83 -15.81
CA ALA A 76 11.04 14.30 -14.58
C ALA A 76 10.43 14.98 -13.35
N SER A 77 10.35 16.32 -13.35
CA SER A 77 9.68 17.08 -12.28
C SER A 77 8.20 16.74 -12.16
N TYR A 78 7.53 16.50 -13.29
CA TYR A 78 6.13 16.11 -13.35
C TYR A 78 5.89 14.72 -12.73
N LEU A 79 6.71 13.73 -13.08
CA LEU A 79 6.67 12.39 -12.48
C LEU A 79 6.97 12.44 -10.98
N GLN A 80 7.92 13.29 -10.54
CA GLN A 80 8.19 13.51 -9.13
C GLN A 80 6.98 14.10 -8.40
N HIS A 81 6.26 15.04 -9.03
CA HIS A 81 5.01 15.57 -8.50
C HIS A 81 3.93 14.49 -8.36
N LEU A 82 3.81 13.58 -9.34
CA LEU A 82 2.89 12.45 -9.26
C LEU A 82 3.27 11.45 -8.14
N SER A 83 4.56 11.28 -7.85
CA SER A 83 5.04 10.52 -6.68
C SER A 83 4.60 11.16 -5.36
N MET A 84 4.79 12.46 -5.20
CA MET A 84 4.30 13.18 -4.01
C MET A 84 2.77 13.11 -3.89
N LEU A 85 2.06 13.14 -5.02
CA LEU A 85 0.60 12.98 -5.05
C LEU A 85 0.17 11.60 -4.55
N LYS A 86 0.90 10.55 -4.91
CA LYS A 86 0.70 9.19 -4.39
C LYS A 86 0.94 9.13 -2.88
N GLU A 87 2.03 9.70 -2.40
CA GLU A 87 2.35 9.73 -0.95
C GLU A 87 1.26 10.44 -0.15
N ARG A 88 0.73 11.55 -0.69
CA ARG A 88 -0.41 12.25 -0.07
C ARG A 88 -1.68 11.41 -0.05
N PHE A 89 -1.98 10.69 -1.13
CA PHE A 89 -3.11 9.76 -1.16
C PHE A 89 -2.96 8.67 -0.10
N ASP A 90 -1.77 8.09 0.01
CA ASP A 90 -1.47 7.06 1.00
C ASP A 90 -1.66 7.58 2.43
N ALA A 91 -1.13 8.77 2.73
CA ALA A 91 -1.20 9.37 4.05
C ALA A 91 -2.61 9.87 4.43
N ARG A 92 -3.35 10.47 3.49
CA ARG A 92 -4.64 11.15 3.77
C ARG A 92 -5.86 10.26 3.56
N VAL A 93 -5.74 9.22 2.73
CA VAL A 93 -6.87 8.33 2.39
C VAL A 93 -6.59 6.92 2.85
N VAL A 94 -5.50 6.30 2.38
CA VAL A 94 -5.30 4.86 2.59
C VAL A 94 -5.02 4.52 4.04
N VAL A 95 -4.13 5.25 4.72
CA VAL A 95 -3.83 5.04 6.14
C VAL A 95 -5.10 5.17 7.00
N PRO A 96 -5.89 6.25 6.90
CA PRO A 96 -7.15 6.34 7.63
C PRO A 96 -8.18 5.24 7.30
N LEU A 97 -8.27 4.79 6.05
CA LEU A 97 -9.13 3.66 5.68
C LEU A 97 -8.71 2.39 6.41
N CYS A 98 -7.41 2.11 6.45
CA CYS A 98 -6.86 0.95 7.16
C CYS A 98 -7.07 1.03 8.66
N GLU A 99 -6.79 2.19 9.26
CA GLU A 99 -6.85 2.37 10.71
C GLU A 99 -8.27 2.39 11.25
N ASN A 100 -9.23 2.94 10.50
CA ASN A 100 -10.55 3.23 11.02
C ASN A 100 -11.66 2.36 10.40
N LEU A 101 -11.50 1.92 9.15
CA LEU A 101 -12.56 1.26 8.37
C LEU A 101 -12.18 -0.15 7.90
N TYR A 102 -11.04 -0.68 8.34
CA TYR A 102 -10.66 -2.06 8.03
C TYR A 102 -11.30 -2.99 9.05
N VAL A 103 -12.27 -3.78 8.58
CA VAL A 103 -12.93 -4.80 9.39
C VAL A 103 -12.60 -6.16 8.81
N HIS A 104 -12.10 -7.06 9.64
CA HIS A 104 -12.03 -8.48 9.29
C HIS A 104 -13.45 -9.04 9.33
N GLU A 105 -14.02 -9.32 8.15
CA GLU A 105 -15.28 -10.03 8.06
C GLU A 105 -15.01 -11.52 8.34
N GLU A 106 -15.48 -12.03 9.48
CA GLU A 106 -15.53 -13.47 9.69
C GLU A 106 -16.45 -14.10 8.63
N PRO A 107 -16.02 -15.20 7.98
CA PRO A 107 -16.84 -15.84 6.95
C PRO A 107 -18.13 -16.40 7.58
N ALA A 108 -19.25 -15.73 7.31
CA ALA A 108 -20.56 -16.20 7.74
C ALA A 108 -20.85 -17.59 7.15
N PRO A 109 -21.24 -18.58 7.97
CA PRO A 109 -21.25 -19.97 7.56
C PRO A 109 -22.50 -20.38 6.78
N HIS A 110 -23.02 -19.63 5.80
CA HIS A 110 -24.18 -20.06 5.00
C HIS A 110 -24.04 -19.78 3.49
N PRO A 111 -24.15 -20.81 2.62
CA PRO A 111 -24.16 -20.65 1.18
C PRO A 111 -25.60 -20.48 0.68
N ALA A 112 -26.06 -19.24 0.51
CA ALA A 112 -27.28 -18.96 -0.23
C ALA A 112 -26.99 -17.99 -1.39
N ARG A 113 -26.46 -18.57 -2.47
CA ARG A 113 -26.70 -18.24 -3.89
C ARG A 113 -27.21 -16.81 -4.19
N ARG A 114 -26.40 -15.79 -3.93
CA ARG A 114 -26.41 -14.48 -4.61
C ARG A 114 -24.95 -14.04 -4.72
N SER A 115 -24.55 -13.50 -5.87
CA SER A 115 -23.22 -12.94 -6.12
C SER A 115 -22.72 -12.17 -4.89
N PRO A 116 -21.53 -12.48 -4.33
CA PRO A 116 -21.12 -11.87 -3.08
C PRO A 116 -21.06 -10.35 -3.28
N PRO A 117 -21.81 -9.56 -2.48
CA PRO A 117 -21.66 -8.11 -2.52
C PRO A 117 -20.19 -7.80 -2.25
N ALA A 118 -19.62 -6.84 -2.98
CA ALA A 118 -18.23 -6.43 -2.80
C ALA A 118 -17.94 -6.29 -1.30
N SER A 119 -17.02 -7.11 -0.77
CA SER A 119 -16.68 -7.11 0.64
C SER A 119 -15.58 -6.08 0.91
N ILE A 120 -15.52 -5.57 2.15
CA ILE A 120 -14.46 -4.63 2.56
C ILE A 120 -13.07 -5.23 2.32
N PRO A 121 -12.78 -6.50 2.69
CA PRO A 121 -11.49 -7.12 2.40
C PRO A 121 -11.18 -7.24 0.90
N CYS A 122 -12.18 -7.53 0.06
CA CYS A 122 -11.99 -7.61 -1.38
C CYS A 122 -11.65 -6.24 -1.99
N LEU A 123 -12.34 -5.18 -1.57
CA LEU A 123 -12.03 -3.81 -1.98
C LEU A 123 -10.63 -3.39 -1.52
N ALA A 124 -10.26 -3.73 -0.29
CA ALA A 124 -8.93 -3.46 0.25
C ALA A 124 -7.82 -4.16 -0.58
N ALA A 125 -8.00 -5.44 -0.88
CA ALA A 125 -7.05 -6.19 -1.70
C ALA A 125 -6.87 -5.56 -3.09
N GLN A 126 -7.97 -5.17 -3.75
CA GLN A 126 -7.93 -4.48 -5.04
C GLN A 126 -7.23 -3.12 -4.92
N LEU A 127 -7.54 -2.33 -3.88
CA LEU A 127 -6.92 -1.03 -3.65
C LEU A 127 -5.41 -1.16 -3.48
N PHE A 128 -4.94 -2.13 -2.68
CA PHE A 128 -3.52 -2.35 -2.45
C PHE A 128 -2.79 -2.85 -3.69
N ALA A 129 -3.41 -3.73 -4.48
CA ALA A 129 -2.85 -4.15 -5.76
C ALA A 129 -2.67 -2.96 -6.72
N ARG A 130 -3.70 -2.10 -6.84
CA ARG A 130 -3.66 -0.88 -7.65
C ARG A 130 -2.59 0.10 -7.16
N ARG A 131 -2.54 0.36 -5.86
CA ARG A 131 -1.53 1.21 -5.22
C ARG A 131 -0.10 0.71 -5.46
N ARG A 132 0.11 -0.60 -5.37
CA ARG A 132 1.42 -1.22 -5.65
C ARG A 132 1.82 -0.99 -7.11
N ASN A 133 0.92 -1.26 -8.05
CA ASN A 133 1.19 -1.06 -9.47
C ASN A 133 1.49 0.41 -9.78
N TRP A 134 0.70 1.33 -9.23
CA TRP A 134 0.96 2.77 -9.33
C TRP A 134 2.35 3.13 -8.79
N GLY A 135 2.74 2.65 -7.61
CA GLY A 135 4.07 2.91 -7.06
C GLY A 135 5.21 2.35 -7.93
N LEU A 136 5.01 1.19 -8.57
CA LEU A 136 6.01 0.60 -9.45
C LEU A 136 6.23 1.42 -10.74
N LEU A 137 5.17 2.01 -11.30
CA LEU A 137 5.28 2.91 -12.47
C LEU A 137 6.19 4.11 -12.17
N LEU A 138 6.11 4.65 -10.95
CA LEU A 138 6.84 5.85 -10.55
C LEU A 138 8.28 5.60 -10.07
N ARG A 139 8.69 4.34 -9.88
CA ARG A 139 10.01 3.97 -9.34
C ARG A 139 11.19 4.23 -10.29
N GLY A 140 10.92 4.56 -11.55
CA GLY A 140 11.92 4.94 -12.55
C GLY A 140 12.73 3.81 -13.19
N GLY A 141 12.60 2.57 -12.70
CA GLY A 141 13.24 1.39 -13.28
C GLY A 141 12.63 0.91 -14.61
N THR A 142 13.06 -0.25 -15.07
CA THR A 142 12.49 -0.91 -16.26
C THR A 142 11.00 -1.14 -16.09
N LEU A 143 10.21 -0.68 -17.06
CA LEU A 143 8.75 -0.76 -16.99
C LEU A 143 8.29 -2.18 -17.41
N GLY A 144 7.71 -2.91 -16.45
CA GLY A 144 7.13 -4.23 -16.69
C GLY A 144 5.75 -4.11 -17.35
N GLU A 145 5.51 -4.88 -18.42
CA GLU A 145 4.23 -4.85 -19.15
C GLU A 145 3.02 -5.22 -18.29
N GLN A 146 3.24 -6.10 -17.31
CA GLN A 146 2.22 -6.61 -16.40
C GLN A 146 1.64 -5.54 -15.45
N ILE A 147 2.26 -4.37 -15.36
CA ILE A 147 1.88 -3.31 -14.41
C ILE A 147 0.89 -2.33 -15.07
N PHE A 148 0.91 -2.24 -16.39
CA PHE A 148 0.10 -1.29 -17.15
C PHE A 148 -1.35 -1.74 -17.27
N SER A 149 -2.28 -0.78 -17.24
CA SER A 149 -3.70 -1.03 -17.52
C SER A 149 -3.91 -1.27 -19.01
N PRO A 150 -4.88 -2.10 -19.40
CA PRO A 150 -5.34 -2.16 -20.80
C PRO A 150 -5.85 -0.80 -21.31
N GLN A 151 -6.34 0.07 -20.41
CA GLN A 151 -6.91 1.38 -20.76
C GLN A 151 -5.88 2.32 -21.38
N SER A 152 -4.63 2.31 -20.91
CA SER A 152 -3.59 3.17 -21.47
C SER A 152 -3.22 2.82 -22.91
N LEU A 153 -3.51 1.60 -23.37
CA LEU A 153 -3.36 1.26 -24.80
C LEU A 153 -4.42 1.94 -25.65
N HIS A 154 -5.63 2.11 -25.12
CA HIS A 154 -6.68 2.85 -25.82
C HIS A 154 -6.32 4.33 -25.98
N ASP A 155 -5.64 4.93 -24.99
CA ASP A 155 -5.15 6.31 -25.10
C ASP A 155 -4.09 6.49 -26.20
N LEU A 156 -3.47 5.40 -26.65
CA LEU A 156 -2.50 5.42 -27.75
C LEU A 156 -3.14 5.21 -29.13
N GLN A 157 -4.47 5.08 -29.21
CA GLN A 157 -5.15 4.98 -30.50
C GLN A 157 -4.91 6.26 -31.31
N GLY A 158 -4.34 6.12 -32.51
CA GLY A 158 -4.00 7.24 -33.39
C GLY A 158 -2.53 7.63 -33.41
N PHE A 159 -1.69 7.02 -32.57
CA PHE A 159 -0.23 7.18 -32.64
C PHE A 159 0.40 6.05 -33.46
N ALA A 160 1.12 6.39 -34.53
CA ALA A 160 1.80 5.41 -35.38
C ALA A 160 3.19 5.07 -34.84
N GLY A 161 3.64 3.83 -35.04
CA GLY A 161 5.02 3.41 -34.76
C GLY A 161 5.43 3.49 -33.28
N VAL A 162 4.48 3.34 -32.34
CA VAL A 162 4.76 3.51 -30.91
C VAL A 162 5.54 2.37 -30.26
N GLY A 163 5.62 1.20 -30.91
CA GLY A 163 6.23 -0.02 -30.34
C GLY A 163 7.56 0.22 -29.60
N PRO A 164 8.53 0.92 -30.21
CA PRO A 164 9.83 1.18 -29.60
C PRO A 164 9.84 1.94 -28.27
N PHE A 165 8.80 2.73 -27.96
CA PHE A 165 8.74 3.56 -26.75
C PHE A 165 7.37 3.49 -26.08
N VAL A 166 6.58 2.46 -26.40
CA VAL A 166 5.19 2.31 -25.97
C VAL A 166 5.07 2.35 -24.45
N LYS A 167 6.05 1.81 -23.73
CA LYS A 167 6.09 1.79 -22.26
C LYS A 167 6.22 3.18 -21.66
N VAL A 168 7.07 4.03 -22.24
CA VAL A 168 7.25 5.42 -21.78
C VAL A 168 6.03 6.27 -22.15
N LEU A 169 5.46 6.05 -23.34
CA LEU A 169 4.26 6.77 -23.77
C LEU A 169 3.03 6.41 -22.92
N ARG A 170 2.91 5.16 -22.47
CA ARG A 170 1.84 4.70 -21.56
C ARG A 170 2.02 5.12 -20.11
N LEU A 171 3.23 5.51 -19.70
CA LEU A 171 3.59 5.73 -18.30
C LEU A 171 2.64 6.71 -17.59
N VAL A 172 2.53 7.93 -18.11
CA VAL A 172 1.74 8.99 -17.47
C VAL A 172 0.23 8.70 -17.55
N PRO A 173 -0.33 8.30 -18.71
CA PRO A 173 -1.72 7.83 -18.77
C PRO A 173 -2.05 6.73 -17.75
N ASP A 174 -1.19 5.73 -17.61
CA ASP A 174 -1.41 4.67 -16.64
C ASP A 174 -1.34 5.12 -15.19
N VAL A 175 -0.45 6.08 -14.87
CA VAL A 175 -0.45 6.68 -13.53
C VAL A 175 -1.81 7.31 -13.23
N PHE A 176 -2.43 8.02 -14.19
CA PHE A 176 -3.77 8.56 -14.01
C PHE A 176 -4.82 7.46 -13.84
N HIS A 177 -4.85 6.45 -14.71
CA HIS A 177 -5.81 5.34 -14.61
C HIS A 177 -5.71 4.61 -13.27
N GLN A 178 -4.50 4.28 -12.82
CA GLN A 178 -4.29 3.59 -11.55
C GLN A 178 -4.68 4.48 -10.36
N SER A 179 -4.36 5.77 -10.41
CA SER A 179 -4.69 6.72 -9.34
C SER A 179 -6.19 6.95 -9.20
N LEU A 180 -6.92 7.12 -10.31
CA LEU A 180 -8.37 7.28 -10.32
C LEU A 180 -9.08 5.98 -9.92
N ALA A 181 -8.59 4.82 -10.38
CA ALA A 181 -9.12 3.53 -9.97
C ALA A 181 -8.92 3.27 -8.46
N ALA A 182 -7.77 3.68 -7.91
CA ALA A 182 -7.52 3.60 -6.48
C ALA A 182 -8.48 4.51 -5.68
N ALA A 183 -8.70 5.75 -6.15
CA ALA A 183 -9.66 6.65 -5.53
C ALA A 183 -11.10 6.11 -5.58
N GLU A 184 -11.50 5.48 -6.67
CA GLU A 184 -12.82 4.85 -6.79
C GLU A 184 -13.00 3.68 -5.81
N LEU A 185 -11.97 2.84 -5.67
CA LEU A 185 -11.99 1.74 -4.70
C LEU A 185 -12.05 2.26 -3.25
N ALA A 186 -11.30 3.32 -2.94
CA ALA A 186 -11.36 4.00 -1.65
C ALA A 186 -12.77 4.54 -1.38
N ARG A 187 -13.40 5.22 -2.35
CA ARG A 187 -14.76 5.74 -2.23
C ARG A 187 -15.77 4.62 -1.98
N ARG A 188 -15.70 3.53 -2.78
CA ARG A 188 -16.56 2.36 -2.61
C ARG A 188 -16.39 1.71 -1.24
N TRP A 189 -15.18 1.67 -0.71
CA TRP A 189 -14.92 1.18 0.64
C TRP A 189 -15.64 2.05 1.68
N VAL A 190 -15.48 3.38 1.64
CA VAL A 190 -16.19 4.30 2.55
C VAL A 190 -17.70 4.10 2.47
N CYS A 191 -18.28 4.11 1.26
CA CYS A 191 -19.72 3.95 1.08
C CYS A 191 -20.22 2.61 1.60
N LEU A 192 -19.50 1.52 1.33
CA LEU A 192 -19.86 0.18 1.81
C LEU A 192 -19.81 0.11 3.33
N HIS A 193 -18.73 0.58 3.95
CA HIS A 193 -18.59 0.60 5.39
C HIS A 193 -19.69 1.45 6.04
N ARG A 194 -19.96 2.65 5.53
CA ARG A 194 -21.05 3.51 5.98
C ARG A 194 -22.40 2.79 5.88
N SER A 195 -22.70 2.16 4.74
CA SER A 195 -23.98 1.43 4.57
C SER A 195 -24.17 0.28 5.56
N ARG A 196 -23.09 -0.44 5.92
CA ARG A 196 -23.14 -1.59 6.83
C ARG A 196 -23.23 -1.21 8.30
N TYR A 197 -22.62 -0.09 8.69
CA TYR A 197 -22.47 0.26 10.11
C TYR A 197 -23.28 1.50 10.53
N SER A 198 -23.78 2.32 9.59
CA SER A 198 -24.69 3.43 9.92
C SER A 198 -26.14 2.97 10.10
N LEU A 199 -26.52 1.79 9.59
CA LEU A 199 -27.86 1.18 9.80
C LEU A 199 -27.97 0.36 11.11
N SER A 200 -26.86 0.18 11.82
CA SER A 200 -26.76 -0.71 12.99
C SER A 200 -26.82 0.02 14.33
N LEU A 201 -27.10 1.33 14.35
CA LEU A 201 -27.43 1.99 15.61
C LEU A 201 -28.82 1.51 16.05
N PRO A 202 -28.99 0.93 17.24
CA PRO A 202 -30.31 0.69 17.77
C PRO A 202 -31.03 2.02 17.82
N SER A 203 -32.19 2.10 17.16
CA SER A 203 -33.13 3.19 17.33
C SER A 203 -33.21 3.48 18.82
N SER A 204 -32.77 4.67 19.22
CA SER A 204 -32.92 5.13 20.59
C SER A 204 -34.35 4.84 21.02
N PRO A 205 -34.59 4.15 22.16
CA PRO A 205 -35.94 3.82 22.58
C PRO A 205 -36.70 5.13 22.68
N SER A 206 -37.72 5.25 21.84
CA SER A 206 -38.68 6.35 21.85
C SER A 206 -39.09 6.63 23.30
N PRO A 207 -38.98 7.87 23.79
CA PRO A 207 -39.47 8.18 25.12
C PRO A 207 -40.97 7.83 25.18
N PRO A 208 -41.47 7.28 26.30
CA PRO A 208 -42.87 6.94 26.44
C PRO A 208 -43.74 8.19 26.24
N PRO A 209 -44.98 8.03 25.76
CA PRO A 209 -45.85 9.16 25.44
C PRO A 209 -46.20 9.90 26.73
N SER A 210 -45.74 11.15 26.83
CA SER A 210 -46.15 12.08 27.89
C SER A 210 -47.63 12.44 27.73
N LEU A 211 -48.42 12.20 28.77
CA LEU A 211 -49.74 12.82 29.00
C LEU A 211 -49.59 14.31 29.37
N PRO A 212 -50.67 15.12 29.27
CA PRO A 212 -50.60 16.49 28.77
C PRO A 212 -50.49 17.59 29.84
N GLN A 213 -49.89 18.70 29.38
CA GLN A 213 -50.12 20.11 29.75
C GLN A 213 -49.81 20.60 31.17
N GLN A 214 -48.90 21.59 31.25
CA GLN A 214 -49.28 22.98 31.60
C GLN A 214 -48.20 24.00 31.13
N PRO A 215 -48.56 25.28 30.87
CA PRO A 215 -47.72 26.27 30.18
C PRO A 215 -47.19 27.36 31.16
N PRO A 216 -46.62 28.51 30.72
CA PRO A 216 -45.19 28.81 30.93
C PRO A 216 -44.95 30.01 31.87
N ALA A 217 -43.82 30.03 32.58
CA ALA A 217 -43.35 31.19 33.33
C ALA A 217 -41.91 31.57 32.97
N GLN A 218 -41.81 32.43 31.96
CA GLN A 218 -41.07 33.69 31.92
C GLN A 218 -39.79 33.90 32.76
N GLY A 219 -38.72 34.31 32.07
CA GLY A 219 -37.58 35.08 32.60
C GLY A 219 -36.27 34.28 32.60
N ARG A 220 -35.08 34.80 32.28
CA ARG A 220 -34.62 36.15 31.95
C ARG A 220 -33.17 35.99 31.42
N ALA A 221 -32.75 36.91 30.56
CA ALA A 221 -31.42 37.03 29.98
C ALA A 221 -30.25 37.03 30.99
N GLY A 222 -29.05 36.65 30.53
CA GLY A 222 -27.82 37.18 31.10
C GLY A 222 -26.53 36.36 30.89
N LEU A 223 -25.70 36.84 29.96
CA LEU A 223 -24.25 37.08 30.11
C LEU A 223 -23.27 35.89 30.29
N ALA A 224 -22.34 35.79 29.33
CA ALA A 224 -20.95 35.33 29.50
C ALA A 224 -20.17 36.32 30.42
N PRO A 225 -18.92 36.09 30.93
CA PRO A 225 -17.79 35.39 30.26
C PRO A 225 -16.81 34.58 31.17
N SER A 226 -15.86 33.89 30.50
CA SER A 226 -14.50 33.48 30.91
C SER A 226 -14.29 32.87 32.32
N THR A 227 -13.60 31.74 32.50
CA THR A 227 -12.15 31.56 32.30
C THR A 227 -11.80 30.13 32.74
N VAL A 228 -10.78 29.50 32.17
CA VAL A 228 -9.71 28.69 32.80
C VAL A 228 -9.22 27.58 31.85
N GLN A 229 -7.89 27.54 31.77
CA GLN A 229 -6.95 26.76 30.95
C GLN A 229 -7.23 25.25 30.77
N PRO A 230 -6.68 24.65 29.70
CA PRO A 230 -6.41 23.22 29.64
C PRO A 230 -4.91 22.93 29.82
N LEU A 231 -4.59 21.92 30.65
CA LEU A 231 -3.34 21.14 30.57
C LEU A 231 -3.61 19.72 31.14
N PRO A 232 -2.71 18.75 30.96
CA PRO A 232 -2.74 17.77 29.89
C PRO A 232 -3.00 16.36 30.45
N CYS A 233 -3.65 15.48 29.69
CA CYS A 233 -3.67 14.07 30.03
C CYS A 233 -3.34 13.23 28.80
N SER A 234 -2.08 12.83 28.78
CA SER A 234 -1.56 11.59 28.24
C SER A 234 -2.60 10.48 28.27
N ARG A 235 -2.88 9.88 27.11
CA ARG A 235 -3.50 8.55 27.06
C ARG A 235 -2.64 7.65 26.20
N ALA A 236 -1.94 6.76 26.90
CA ALA A 236 -1.31 5.58 26.32
C ALA A 236 -2.37 4.74 25.57
N PRO A 237 -2.03 4.14 24.42
CA PRO A 237 -2.93 3.19 23.78
C PRO A 237 -2.95 1.90 24.59
N GLN A 238 -4.13 1.55 25.07
CA GLN A 238 -4.42 0.22 25.58
C GLN A 238 -4.36 -0.78 24.43
N GLN A 239 -3.71 -1.89 24.74
CA GLN A 239 -3.47 -3.02 23.88
C GLN A 239 -4.73 -3.81 23.52
N LEU A 240 -4.57 -4.55 22.42
CA LEU A 240 -5.04 -5.91 22.15
C LEU A 240 -6.53 -6.10 21.80
N SER A 241 -6.76 -6.34 20.51
CA SER A 241 -7.33 -7.62 20.05
C SER A 241 -6.89 -7.92 18.60
N SER A 242 -6.09 -8.97 18.45
CA SER A 242 -5.49 -9.60 17.26
C SER A 242 -6.55 -10.24 16.31
N PRO A 243 -6.20 -10.94 15.20
CA PRO A 243 -4.87 -11.22 14.63
C PRO A 243 -4.70 -10.92 13.13
N LEU A 244 -3.43 -10.86 12.75
CA LEU A 244 -2.95 -10.93 11.38
C LEU A 244 -3.56 -12.12 10.62
N GLY A 245 -4.30 -11.82 9.56
CA GLY A 245 -4.54 -12.76 8.47
C GLY A 245 -3.22 -13.06 7.76
N LEU A 246 -2.58 -14.16 8.15
CA LEU A 246 -1.72 -14.90 7.23
C LEU A 246 -2.59 -15.30 6.03
N PRO A 247 -2.24 -14.93 4.77
CA PRO A 247 -2.89 -15.54 3.64
C PRO A 247 -2.40 -16.99 3.55
N ASP A 248 -3.20 -17.90 4.09
CA ASP A 248 -3.20 -19.31 3.67
C ASP A 248 -3.96 -19.37 2.34
N LEU A 249 -3.32 -18.94 1.25
CA LEU A 249 -3.85 -19.07 -0.12
C LEU A 249 -2.70 -19.22 -1.14
N LEU A 250 -1.83 -20.20 -0.90
CA LEU A 250 -1.29 -20.97 -2.03
C LEU A 250 -2.26 -22.14 -2.21
N VAL A 251 -3.26 -21.93 -3.07
CA VAL A 251 -4.11 -23.03 -3.57
C VAL A 251 -3.17 -23.99 -4.30
N PRO A 252 -3.05 -25.26 -3.88
CA PRO A 252 -2.27 -26.23 -4.62
C PRO A 252 -2.88 -26.37 -6.01
N LEU A 253 -2.09 -26.08 -7.04
CA LEU A 253 -2.45 -26.35 -8.42
C LEU A 253 -2.63 -27.87 -8.55
N GLN A 254 -3.88 -28.33 -8.55
CA GLN A 254 -4.20 -29.77 -8.67
C GLN A 254 -3.64 -30.29 -10.01
N PRO A 255 -2.65 -31.19 -10.01
CA PRO A 255 -2.20 -31.84 -11.23
C PRO A 255 -3.25 -32.90 -11.59
N SER A 256 -4.17 -32.53 -12.49
CA SER A 256 -5.09 -33.49 -13.10
C SER A 256 -4.32 -34.31 -14.13
N GLY A 257 -3.81 -35.45 -13.70
CA GLY A 257 -3.15 -36.42 -14.56
C GLY A 257 -2.72 -37.61 -13.73
N ALA A 258 -3.06 -38.82 -14.16
CA ALA A 258 -2.75 -40.09 -13.51
C ALA A 258 -1.23 -40.37 -13.49
N GLY A 259 -0.49 -39.56 -12.75
CA GLY A 259 0.93 -39.68 -12.51
C GLY A 259 1.20 -40.53 -11.28
N SER A 260 2.26 -41.35 -11.36
CA SER A 260 2.80 -42.12 -10.25
C SER A 260 2.80 -41.33 -8.94
N SER A 261 2.28 -41.93 -7.85
CA SER A 261 2.19 -41.35 -6.50
C SER A 261 3.51 -40.67 -6.05
N ALA A 262 4.66 -41.19 -6.48
CA ALA A 262 5.97 -40.61 -6.21
C ALA A 262 6.18 -39.22 -6.85
N GLY A 263 5.61 -38.97 -8.02
CA GLY A 263 5.70 -37.67 -8.71
C GLY A 263 4.98 -36.56 -7.96
N VAL A 264 3.79 -36.86 -7.42
CA VAL A 264 3.00 -35.93 -6.60
C VAL A 264 3.74 -35.59 -5.31
N LEU A 265 4.29 -36.58 -4.63
CA LEU A 265 5.07 -36.37 -3.40
C LEU A 265 6.33 -35.52 -3.63
N ARG A 266 7.04 -35.70 -4.76
CA ARG A 266 8.20 -34.86 -5.12
C ARG A 266 7.80 -33.41 -5.38
N ALA A 267 6.67 -33.18 -6.05
CA ALA A 267 6.16 -31.84 -6.29
C ALA A 267 5.80 -31.14 -4.96
N GLN A 268 5.09 -31.84 -4.07
CA GLN A 268 4.74 -31.31 -2.74
C GLN A 268 5.98 -31.04 -1.87
N LEU A 269 7.00 -31.89 -1.95
CA LEU A 269 8.26 -31.68 -1.24
C LEU A 269 8.94 -30.40 -1.73
N ARG A 270 9.02 -30.22 -3.05
CA ARG A 270 9.58 -29.00 -3.64
C ARG A 270 8.82 -27.75 -3.20
N GLU A 271 7.49 -27.77 -3.27
CA GLU A 271 6.65 -26.65 -2.81
C GLU A 271 6.88 -26.34 -1.33
N SER A 272 6.94 -27.36 -0.48
CA SER A 272 7.19 -27.20 0.96
C SER A 272 8.61 -26.65 1.24
N GLN A 273 9.61 -27.05 0.45
CA GLN A 273 10.97 -26.50 0.53
C GLN A 273 11.04 -25.04 0.10
N GLU A 274 10.32 -24.65 -0.96
CA GLU A 274 10.20 -23.26 -1.40
C GLU A 274 9.51 -22.40 -0.33
N GLU A 275 8.42 -22.90 0.30
CA GLU A 275 7.77 -22.25 1.44
C GLU A 275 8.74 -22.09 2.62
N LEU A 276 9.48 -23.14 2.98
CA LEU A 276 10.44 -23.12 4.07
C LEU A 276 11.53 -22.05 3.85
N LEU A 277 12.09 -21.96 2.65
CA LEU A 277 13.09 -20.94 2.32
C LEU A 277 12.50 -19.53 2.43
N ALA A 278 11.29 -19.30 1.94
CA ALA A 278 10.62 -18.00 2.06
C ALA A 278 10.40 -17.60 3.52
N LEU A 279 10.00 -18.55 4.38
CA LEU A 279 9.80 -18.30 5.81
C LEU A 279 11.11 -18.04 6.56
N LEU A 280 12.18 -18.78 6.22
CA LEU A 280 13.52 -18.56 6.78
C LEU A 280 14.06 -17.18 6.40
N CYS A 281 13.94 -16.76 5.15
CA CYS A 281 14.31 -15.41 4.71
C CYS A 281 13.51 -14.34 5.46
N ARG A 282 12.21 -14.58 5.73
CA ARG A 282 11.40 -13.67 6.55
C ARG A 282 11.90 -13.62 8.00
N GLY A 283 12.39 -14.73 8.54
CA GLY A 283 12.96 -14.81 9.88
C GLY A 283 14.16 -13.87 10.10
N GLU A 284 14.88 -13.50 9.04
CA GLU A 284 16.00 -12.57 9.08
C GLU A 284 15.58 -11.10 9.09
N ARG A 285 14.32 -10.79 8.72
CA ARG A 285 13.83 -9.41 8.58
C ARG A 285 13.93 -8.60 9.86
N ALA A 286 13.63 -9.20 11.01
CA ALA A 286 13.74 -8.53 12.30
C ALA A 286 15.18 -8.11 12.63
N ALA A 287 16.18 -8.90 12.22
CA ALA A 287 17.59 -8.56 12.40
C ALA A 287 18.01 -7.41 11.46
N ALA A 288 17.54 -7.43 10.21
CA ALA A 288 17.77 -6.36 9.25
C ALA A 288 17.16 -5.02 9.72
N LEU A 289 15.91 -5.04 10.21
CA LEU A 289 15.25 -3.87 10.76
C LEU A 289 15.98 -3.35 12.00
N ARG A 290 16.39 -4.23 12.92
CA ARG A 290 17.21 -3.84 14.07
C ARG A 290 18.49 -3.11 13.63
N ALA A 291 19.20 -3.62 12.62
CA ALA A 291 20.41 -2.97 12.12
C ALA A 291 20.13 -1.57 11.54
N GLN A 292 19.01 -1.42 10.82
CA GLN A 292 18.56 -0.12 10.29
C GLN A 292 18.21 0.87 11.41
N VAL A 293 17.43 0.44 12.42
CA VAL A 293 17.11 1.26 13.60
C VAL A 293 18.39 1.77 14.28
N HIS A 294 19.39 0.89 14.48
CA HIS A 294 20.67 1.29 15.07
C HIS A 294 21.47 2.25 14.17
N HIS A 295 21.38 2.11 12.85
CA HIS A 295 22.01 3.04 11.91
C HIS A 295 21.38 4.43 11.98
N ILE A 296 20.05 4.52 11.93
CA ILE A 296 19.33 5.80 12.02
C ILE A 296 19.53 6.45 13.39
N ALA A 297 19.50 5.68 14.48
CA ALA A 297 19.79 6.20 15.82
C ALA A 297 21.19 6.82 15.92
N ARG A 298 22.19 6.25 15.23
CA ARG A 298 23.54 6.86 15.14
C ARG A 298 23.51 8.17 14.34
N ARG A 299 22.76 8.21 13.23
CA ARG A 299 22.63 9.40 12.38
C ARG A 299 21.93 10.55 13.11
N ILE A 300 20.83 10.28 13.83
CA ILE A 300 20.16 11.25 14.72
C ILE A 300 21.13 11.81 15.74
N ARG A 301 21.92 10.96 16.41
CA ARG A 301 22.93 11.43 17.38
C ARG A 301 23.96 12.36 16.72
N ALA A 302 24.44 12.04 15.53
CA ALA A 302 25.38 12.89 14.79
C ALA A 302 24.77 14.26 14.43
N LEU A 303 23.52 14.28 13.96
CA LEU A 303 22.80 15.52 13.64
C LEU A 303 22.57 16.41 14.88
N ARG A 304 22.19 15.80 16.02
CA ARG A 304 22.04 16.54 17.29
C ARG A 304 23.35 17.16 17.75
N LEU A 305 24.46 16.44 17.62
CA LEU A 305 25.81 16.98 17.93
C LEU A 305 26.18 18.13 16.98
N GLN A 306 25.87 18.01 15.68
CA GLN A 306 26.10 19.07 14.70
C GLN A 306 25.26 20.33 15.02
N GLN A 307 24.01 20.16 15.41
CA GLN A 307 23.12 21.24 15.81
C GLN A 307 23.64 21.98 17.05
N GLN A 308 24.12 21.26 18.06
CA GLN A 308 24.73 21.85 19.26
C GLN A 308 26.00 22.64 18.91
N GLY A 309 26.85 22.10 18.02
CA GLY A 309 28.06 22.77 17.57
C GLY A 309 27.80 24.07 16.78
N GLU A 310 26.74 24.13 15.99
CA GLU A 310 26.32 25.37 15.30
C GLU A 310 25.68 26.36 16.30
N GLY A 311 24.90 25.90 17.28
CA GLY A 311 24.32 26.74 18.33
C GLY A 311 25.35 27.47 19.20
N MET A 312 26.49 26.82 19.51
CA MET A 312 27.59 27.45 20.25
C MET A 312 28.33 28.52 19.44
N LYS A 313 28.29 28.47 18.10
CA LYS A 313 28.91 29.50 17.24
C LYS A 313 28.09 30.78 17.19
N LEU A 314 26.76 30.69 17.36
CA LEU A 314 25.84 31.83 17.39
C LEU A 314 25.92 32.64 18.68
N THR A 315 26.32 32.03 19.81
CA THR A 315 26.39 32.68 21.12
C THR A 315 27.72 33.42 21.38
N ARG A 316 28.71 33.33 20.48
CA ARG A 316 29.99 34.04 20.67
C ARG A 316 29.85 35.51 20.22
N PRO A 317 29.94 36.50 21.13
CA PRO A 317 29.77 37.91 20.78
C PRO A 317 30.92 38.36 19.86
N ARG A 318 30.61 38.56 18.58
CA ARG A 318 31.59 39.02 17.58
C ARG A 318 31.72 40.54 17.70
N GLN A 319 32.68 41.00 18.50
CA GLN A 319 33.07 42.41 18.64
C GLN A 319 33.86 42.91 17.40
N SER A 320 33.33 42.74 16.19
CA SER A 320 33.92 43.34 14.99
C SER A 320 32.91 44.29 14.35
N PRO A 321 33.11 45.61 14.50
CA PRO A 321 32.28 46.62 13.88
C PRO A 321 32.68 46.74 12.41
N GLY A 322 31.73 46.49 11.52
CA GLY A 322 31.86 46.84 10.11
C GLY A 322 31.72 45.64 9.17
N THR A 323 30.63 45.67 8.41
CA THR A 323 30.43 44.98 7.13
C THR A 323 30.00 43.50 7.21
N GLY A 324 28.70 43.25 7.03
CA GLY A 324 28.22 41.94 6.56
C GLY A 324 26.88 41.44 7.10
N THR A 325 25.77 42.12 6.83
CA THR A 325 24.39 41.68 7.16
C THR A 325 24.01 40.34 6.49
N GLY A 326 24.74 39.89 5.46
CA GLY A 326 24.46 38.65 4.72
C GLY A 326 24.80 37.33 5.44
N GLY A 327 25.72 37.35 6.41
CA GLY A 327 26.20 36.12 7.08
C GLY A 327 25.17 35.49 8.03
N HIS A 328 24.39 36.31 8.72
CA HIS A 328 23.38 35.83 9.67
C HIS A 328 22.23 35.08 8.98
N ARG A 329 21.82 35.53 7.79
CA ARG A 329 20.73 34.89 7.03
C ARG A 329 21.10 33.49 6.56
N HIS A 330 22.36 33.28 6.14
CA HIS A 330 22.86 31.98 5.70
C HIS A 330 22.99 31.00 6.88
N GLN A 331 23.41 31.48 8.05
CA GLN A 331 23.49 30.64 9.27
C GLN A 331 22.11 30.21 9.77
N ALA A 332 21.13 31.12 9.76
CA ALA A 332 19.75 30.80 10.14
C ALA A 332 19.12 29.76 9.20
N ALA A 333 19.28 29.92 7.88
CA ALA A 333 18.79 28.96 6.90
C ALA A 333 19.41 27.57 7.08
N ARG A 334 20.72 27.50 7.37
CA ARG A 334 21.42 26.24 7.65
C ARG A 334 20.95 25.56 8.93
N ALA A 335 20.67 26.33 9.98
CA ALA A 335 20.13 25.79 11.23
C ALA A 335 18.72 25.22 11.02
N GLU A 336 17.90 25.90 10.22
CA GLU A 336 16.55 25.42 9.85
C GLU A 336 16.62 24.12 9.02
N GLU A 337 17.55 24.02 8.08
CA GLU A 337 17.77 22.80 7.28
C GLU A 337 18.23 21.61 8.14
N LEU A 338 19.13 21.85 9.11
CA LEU A 338 19.56 20.83 10.07
C LEU A 338 18.40 20.36 10.96
N GLN A 339 17.55 21.29 11.42
CA GLN A 339 16.37 20.97 12.22
C GLN A 339 15.38 20.11 11.43
N LYS A 340 15.06 20.48 10.19
CA LYS A 340 14.19 19.68 9.32
C LYS A 340 14.77 18.29 9.04
N SER A 341 16.08 18.22 8.82
CA SER A 341 16.76 16.94 8.62
C SER A 341 16.66 16.06 9.87
N LEU A 342 16.83 16.63 11.06
CA LEU A 342 16.68 15.91 12.32
C LEU A 342 15.25 15.36 12.50
N GLU A 343 14.22 16.17 12.26
CA GLU A 343 12.82 15.77 12.37
C GLU A 343 12.47 14.63 11.41
N LEU A 344 12.97 14.67 10.18
CA LEU A 344 12.78 13.59 9.20
C LEU A 344 13.44 12.29 9.64
N GLU A 345 14.63 12.36 10.22
CA GLU A 345 15.33 11.18 10.73
C GLU A 345 14.64 10.58 11.96
N GLU A 346 14.13 11.42 12.86
CA GLU A 346 13.36 10.98 14.04
C GLU A 346 12.05 10.30 13.62
N TYR A 347 11.36 10.84 12.62
CA TYR A 347 10.18 10.21 12.03
C TYR A 347 10.53 8.86 11.37
N HIS A 348 11.61 8.80 10.60
CA HIS A 348 12.06 7.56 9.98
C HIS A 348 12.45 6.50 11.03
N HIS A 349 13.11 6.89 12.12
CA HIS A 349 13.39 6.01 13.25
C HIS A 349 12.11 5.45 13.86
N SER A 350 11.11 6.30 14.10
CA SER A 350 9.83 5.87 14.69
C SER A 350 9.12 4.82 13.83
N ILE A 351 9.12 4.97 12.50
CA ILE A 351 8.55 3.96 11.58
C ILE A 351 9.32 2.65 11.69
N LEU A 352 10.65 2.68 11.58
CA LEU A 352 11.47 1.47 11.62
C LEU A 352 11.38 0.74 12.96
N GLU A 353 11.26 1.49 14.05
CA GLU A 353 11.06 0.93 15.38
C GLU A 353 9.71 0.24 15.51
N ALA A 354 8.63 0.86 15.01
CA ALA A 354 7.31 0.24 14.98
C ALA A 354 7.29 -1.05 14.12
N ASP A 355 7.88 -1.00 12.92
CA ASP A 355 8.01 -2.16 12.04
C ASP A 355 8.83 -3.28 12.71
N TRP A 356 9.90 -2.92 13.41
CA TRP A 356 10.74 -3.89 14.12
C TRP A 356 9.98 -4.56 15.27
N LEU A 357 9.25 -3.79 16.07
CA LEU A 357 8.43 -4.32 17.17
C LEU A 357 7.35 -5.27 16.64
N LEU A 358 6.68 -4.93 15.54
CA LEU A 358 5.70 -5.80 14.91
C LEU A 358 6.32 -7.13 14.43
N GLU A 359 7.50 -7.09 13.82
CA GLU A 359 8.19 -8.32 13.41
C GLU A 359 8.64 -9.16 14.63
N LEU A 360 8.96 -8.53 15.76
CA LEU A 360 9.23 -9.26 17.00
C LEU A 360 7.98 -9.93 17.57
N GLU A 361 6.82 -9.26 17.54
CA GLU A 361 5.53 -9.83 17.95
C GLU A 361 5.13 -11.04 17.10
N LEU A 362 5.43 -10.99 15.81
CA LEU A 362 5.15 -12.07 14.86
C LEU A 362 6.09 -13.27 14.96
N ARG A 363 7.27 -13.08 15.55
CA ARG A 363 8.35 -14.07 15.54
C ARG A 363 7.96 -15.45 16.12
N PRO A 364 7.21 -15.56 17.24
CA PRO A 364 6.80 -16.87 17.76
C PRO A 364 5.90 -17.64 16.79
N ILE A 365 5.01 -16.95 16.07
CA ILE A 365 4.12 -17.56 15.08
C ILE A 365 4.94 -18.03 13.88
N LEU A 366 5.89 -17.20 13.42
CA LEU A 366 6.78 -17.54 12.32
C LEU A 366 7.64 -18.78 12.64
N ILE A 367 8.23 -18.85 13.85
CA ILE A 367 9.02 -20.00 14.30
C ILE A 367 8.15 -21.27 14.26
N ARG A 368 6.95 -21.24 14.85
CA ARG A 368 6.04 -22.39 14.83
C ARG A 368 5.70 -22.83 13.40
N ARG A 369 5.46 -21.89 12.48
CA ARG A 369 5.18 -22.23 11.07
C ARG A 369 6.41 -22.84 10.39
N ILE A 370 7.61 -22.31 10.64
CA ILE A 370 8.87 -22.90 10.15
C ILE A 370 9.00 -24.35 10.63
N ASP A 371 8.78 -24.61 11.93
CA ASP A 371 8.86 -25.95 12.50
C ASP A 371 7.85 -26.91 11.82
N VAL A 372 6.62 -26.45 11.60
CA VAL A 372 5.57 -27.23 10.93
C VAL A 372 5.94 -27.56 9.48
N VAL A 373 6.42 -26.58 8.71
CA VAL A 373 6.81 -26.80 7.31
C VAL A 373 8.06 -27.68 7.22
N GLN A 374 9.02 -27.49 8.12
CA GLN A 374 10.20 -28.33 8.21
C GLN A 374 9.85 -29.78 8.53
N GLN A 375 8.93 -30.01 9.48
CA GLN A 375 8.41 -31.34 9.79
C GLN A 375 7.70 -31.97 8.56
N ARG A 376 6.88 -31.19 7.85
CA ARG A 376 6.22 -31.63 6.61
C ARG A 376 7.22 -32.04 5.54
N CYS A 377 8.31 -31.28 5.34
CA CYS A 377 9.39 -31.67 4.43
C CYS A 377 10.00 -33.02 4.82
N GLN A 378 10.29 -33.23 6.10
CA GLN A 378 10.84 -34.50 6.60
C GLN A 378 9.86 -35.67 6.41
N ASP A 379 8.56 -35.45 6.64
CA ASP A 379 7.52 -36.46 6.43
C ASP A 379 7.42 -36.86 4.95
N LEU A 380 7.43 -35.88 4.04
CA LEU A 380 7.42 -36.10 2.59
C LEU A 380 8.67 -36.85 2.13
N GLU A 381 9.85 -36.50 2.65
CA GLU A 381 11.10 -37.21 2.38
C GLU A 381 11.05 -38.67 2.88
N ARG A 382 10.50 -38.93 4.07
CA ARG A 382 10.31 -40.29 4.59
C ARG A 382 9.37 -41.12 3.72
N MET A 383 8.25 -40.54 3.30
CA MET A 383 7.30 -41.21 2.39
C MET A 383 7.94 -41.54 1.04
N LEU A 384 8.74 -40.63 0.48
CA LEU A 384 9.49 -40.87 -0.76
C LEU A 384 10.54 -41.99 -0.62
N ARG A 385 11.05 -42.22 0.59
CA ARG A 385 11.95 -43.34 0.92
C ARG A 385 11.21 -44.64 1.26
N GLY A 386 9.87 -44.65 1.24
CA GLY A 386 9.06 -45.82 1.58
C GLY A 386 8.99 -46.13 3.09
N GLN A 387 9.31 -45.17 3.95
CA GLN A 387 9.25 -45.34 5.40
C GLN A 387 7.84 -45.03 5.93
N ALA A 388 7.34 -45.85 6.86
CA ALA A 388 6.04 -45.64 7.49
C ALA A 388 6.03 -44.37 8.36
N LEU A 389 4.97 -43.57 8.26
CA LEU A 389 4.78 -42.39 9.10
C LEU A 389 4.38 -42.81 10.54
N PRO A 390 4.77 -42.03 11.57
CA PRO A 390 4.23 -42.20 12.91
C PRO A 390 2.68 -42.12 12.88
N ALA A 391 2.01 -43.04 13.58
CA ALA A 391 0.55 -43.23 13.51
C ALA A 391 -0.28 -41.96 13.85
N SER A 392 0.30 -40.99 14.57
CA SER A 392 -0.31 -39.71 14.90
C SER A 392 -0.43 -38.71 13.74
N GLN A 393 0.25 -38.92 12.60
CA GLN A 393 0.30 -37.95 11.49
C GLN A 393 -0.61 -38.31 10.30
N HIS A 394 -1.16 -39.53 10.25
CA HIS A 394 -2.03 -39.98 9.15
C HIS A 394 -3.38 -39.23 9.07
N ALA A 395 -3.82 -38.61 10.16
CA ALA A 395 -5.09 -37.88 10.21
C ALA A 395 -5.02 -36.51 9.50
N TRP A 396 -3.87 -35.84 9.50
CA TRP A 396 -3.72 -34.49 8.94
C TRP A 396 -3.68 -34.49 7.40
N LEU A 397 -3.08 -35.52 6.80
CA LEU A 397 -2.97 -35.64 5.34
C LEU A 397 -4.30 -36.00 4.64
N ARG A 398 -5.24 -36.66 5.34
CA ARG A 398 -6.57 -36.98 4.78
C ARG A 398 -7.50 -35.77 4.74
N SER A 399 -7.36 -34.84 5.67
CA SER A 399 -8.25 -33.67 5.76
C SER A 399 -8.04 -32.65 4.63
N GLY A 400 -6.89 -32.67 3.95
CA GLY A 400 -6.60 -31.78 2.82
C GLY A 400 -7.22 -32.21 1.47
N THR A 401 -7.81 -33.41 1.37
CA THR A 401 -8.38 -33.94 0.11
C THR A 401 -9.89 -34.18 0.16
N ALA A 402 -10.51 -34.14 1.35
CA ALA A 402 -11.94 -34.41 1.53
C ALA A 402 -12.75 -33.12 1.67
N THR A 403 -12.94 -32.37 0.58
CA THR A 403 -14.01 -31.35 0.52
C THR A 403 -14.62 -31.27 -0.87
N ILE A 404 -15.17 -32.39 -1.37
CA ILE A 404 -16.18 -32.38 -2.44
C ILE A 404 -17.21 -33.46 -2.09
N CYS A 405 -18.41 -33.04 -1.69
CA CYS A 405 -19.58 -33.92 -1.57
C CYS A 405 -20.08 -34.32 -2.98
N PRO A 406 -20.39 -35.59 -3.27
CA PRO A 406 -21.12 -35.95 -4.48
C PRO A 406 -22.62 -35.75 -4.24
N MET A 407 -23.23 -34.84 -5.00
CA MET A 407 -24.69 -34.76 -5.14
C MET A 407 -25.17 -36.01 -5.88
N ALA A 408 -26.04 -36.79 -5.23
CA ALA A 408 -26.72 -37.93 -5.82
C ALA A 408 -27.70 -37.46 -6.92
N VAL A 409 -27.53 -37.98 -8.14
CA VAL A 409 -28.50 -37.84 -9.24
C VAL A 409 -29.50 -38.97 -9.13
N THR A 410 -30.73 -38.64 -8.74
CA THR A 410 -31.91 -39.52 -8.83
C THR A 410 -32.47 -39.46 -10.26
N SER A 411 -32.47 -40.59 -10.96
CA SER A 411 -33.25 -40.78 -12.20
C SER A 411 -34.60 -41.43 -11.86
N PRO A 412 -35.74 -40.95 -12.41
CA PRO A 412 -37.01 -41.63 -12.30
C PRO A 412 -37.16 -42.66 -13.43
N ARG A 413 -37.48 -43.90 -13.08
CA ARG A 413 -37.90 -44.94 -14.04
C ARG A 413 -39.42 -44.91 -14.15
N SER A 414 -39.93 -44.57 -15.33
CA SER A 414 -41.33 -44.75 -15.72
C SER A 414 -41.56 -46.13 -16.34
N SER A 415 -42.61 -46.77 -15.82
CA SER A 415 -43.52 -47.80 -16.34
C SER A 415 -43.26 -48.49 -17.68
N GLN A 416 -43.47 -49.81 -17.68
CA GLN A 416 -44.52 -50.44 -18.51
C GLN A 416 -44.98 -51.79 -17.92
N ARG A 417 -46.31 -51.94 -17.83
CA ARG A 417 -47.15 -53.14 -17.61
C ARG A 417 -47.55 -53.71 -19.01
N PRO A 418 -48.27 -54.85 -19.15
CA PRO A 418 -49.05 -55.61 -18.18
C PRO A 418 -48.52 -57.00 -17.82
#